data_AF-A0A0Q5EBS1-F1
#
_entry.id   AF-A0A0Q5EBS1-F1
#
_cell.length_a   1.000
_cell.length_b   1.000
_cell.length_c   1.000
_cell.angle_alpha   90.00
_cell.angle_beta   90.00
_cell.angle_gamma   90.00
#
_symmetry.space_group_name_H-M   'P 1'
#
loop_
_entity.id
_entity.type
_entity.pdbx_description
1 polymer ?
#
loop_
_entity_poly.entity_id
_entity_poly.type
_entity_poly.pdbx_seq_one_letter_code
_entity_poly.pdbx_strand_id
1 'polypeptide(L)'
;MRRSAALGFALPVLALMLGLTACSGTDAPPGSDAPPTADAYAQAFDDYTISLAGCLRDHGVDVVDPEPGTAITLDGSDAMNQAYDACTTELGPPPANPDQPTRGEISDELRLRAQCLRDQGFDVPDPDANGVWDLPEDLFDEARACAVQ
;
A
#
# COMPACT_ATOMS: atom_id res chain seq x y z
N MET A 1 48.54 21.28 -49.72
CA MET A 1 50.01 21.34 -49.62
C MET A 1 50.39 21.04 -48.18
N ARG A 2 51.29 20.06 -48.00
CA ARG A 2 51.78 19.52 -46.73
C ARG A 2 52.42 20.60 -45.86
N ARG A 3 52.35 20.47 -44.52
CA ARG A 3 53.53 20.20 -43.66
C ARG A 3 53.10 19.53 -42.35
N SER A 4 53.55 18.28 -42.18
CA SER A 4 53.63 17.54 -40.93
C SER A 4 54.77 18.08 -40.06
N ALA A 5 54.66 17.98 -38.73
CA ALA A 5 55.69 17.39 -37.84
C ALA A 5 55.30 17.55 -36.36
N ALA A 6 55.44 16.45 -35.63
CA ALA A 6 55.24 16.32 -34.19
C ALA A 6 56.38 16.94 -33.38
N LEU A 7 56.11 17.27 -32.12
CA LEU A 7 57.11 17.35 -31.05
C LEU A 7 56.40 17.14 -29.70
N GLY A 8 56.78 16.06 -29.01
CA GLY A 8 56.28 15.74 -27.69
C GLY A 8 56.92 16.60 -26.59
N PHE A 9 56.20 16.77 -25.49
CA PHE A 9 56.78 17.17 -24.22
C PHE A 9 55.97 16.57 -23.07
N ALA A 10 56.70 16.07 -22.08
CA ALA A 10 56.21 15.35 -20.92
C ALA A 10 55.39 16.23 -19.94
N LEU A 11 54.42 15.58 -19.28
CA LEU A 11 53.79 15.82 -17.96
C LEU A 11 54.03 17.17 -17.24
N PRO A 12 52.98 17.78 -16.66
CA PRO A 12 52.42 17.23 -15.43
C PRO A 12 50.89 17.23 -15.30
N VAL A 13 50.43 16.30 -14.46
CA VAL A 13 49.10 16.19 -13.88
C VAL A 13 48.70 17.52 -13.24
N LEU A 14 47.76 18.24 -13.85
CA LEU A 14 47.08 19.37 -13.25
C LEU A 14 45.61 18.97 -13.08
N ALA A 15 45.30 18.49 -11.88
CA ALA A 15 43.93 18.23 -11.45
C ALA A 15 43.19 19.57 -11.34
N LEU A 16 42.42 19.89 -12.39
CA LEU A 16 41.47 21.01 -12.39
C LEU A 16 40.08 20.44 -12.14
N MET A 17 39.58 20.72 -10.94
CA MET A 17 38.17 20.60 -10.56
C MET A 17 37.32 21.49 -11.48
N LEU A 18 36.42 20.89 -12.27
CA LEU A 18 35.26 21.57 -12.84
C LEU A 18 34.01 20.72 -12.56
N GLY A 19 33.05 21.34 -11.86
CA GLY A 19 31.90 20.68 -11.28
C GLY A 19 30.94 20.05 -12.28
N LEU A 20 30.45 18.87 -11.92
CA LEU A 20 29.18 18.34 -12.40
C LEU A 20 28.17 18.47 -11.26
N THR A 21 27.30 19.47 -11.37
CA THR A 21 26.04 19.50 -10.64
C THR A 21 25.09 18.54 -11.35
N ALA A 22 25.01 17.29 -10.91
CA ALA A 22 24.04 16.33 -11.41
C ALA A 22 23.80 15.23 -10.36
N CYS A 23 22.75 15.41 -9.56
CA CYS A 23 21.64 14.47 -9.39
C CYS A 23 20.93 14.89 -8.10
N SER A 24 19.69 15.35 -8.24
CA SER A 24 18.74 15.45 -7.14
C SER A 24 18.39 14.03 -6.68
N GLY A 25 19.27 13.42 -5.92
CA GLY A 25 18.94 12.32 -5.02
C GLY A 25 18.38 12.96 -3.76
N THR A 26 17.06 13.09 -3.69
CA THR A 26 16.40 13.28 -2.40
C THR A 26 16.69 12.03 -1.59
N ASP A 27 17.72 12.10 -0.73
CA ASP A 27 17.86 11.22 0.43
C ASP A 27 16.62 11.47 1.30
N ALA A 28 15.58 10.65 1.08
CA ALA A 28 14.51 10.50 2.03
C ALA A 28 15.12 9.92 3.32
N PRO A 29 14.91 10.53 4.49
CA PRO A 29 15.39 9.94 5.73
C PRO A 29 14.73 8.56 5.91
N PRO A 30 15.49 7.52 6.31
CA PRO A 30 14.87 6.28 6.76
C PRO A 30 14.11 6.58 8.06
N GLY A 31 12.78 6.45 8.01
CA GLY A 31 11.91 6.64 9.18
C GLY A 31 11.09 7.94 9.19
N SER A 32 10.55 8.35 8.04
CA SER A 32 9.39 9.25 8.07
C SER A 32 8.16 8.45 8.50
N ASP A 33 7.86 8.43 9.81
CA ASP A 33 6.56 8.00 10.39
C ASP A 33 5.40 8.97 10.04
N ALA A 34 5.56 9.77 8.98
CA ALA A 34 4.49 10.59 8.47
C ALA A 34 3.48 9.68 7.77
N PRO A 35 2.17 9.78 8.06
CA PRO A 35 1.16 9.02 7.35
C PRO A 35 1.27 9.33 5.84
N PRO A 36 1.09 8.32 4.97
CA PRO A 36 1.15 8.52 3.54
C PRO A 36 0.12 9.57 3.13
N THR A 37 0.54 10.53 2.30
CA THR A 37 -0.38 11.51 1.73
C THR A 37 -1.34 10.84 0.74
N ALA A 38 -2.50 11.45 0.49
CA ALA A 38 -3.46 10.94 -0.50
C ALA A 38 -2.80 10.71 -1.88
N ASP A 39 -1.92 11.62 -2.33
CA ASP A 39 -1.20 11.49 -3.59
C ASP A 39 -0.18 10.34 -3.60
N ALA A 40 0.47 10.08 -2.46
CA ALA A 40 1.40 8.96 -2.33
C ALA A 40 0.66 7.62 -2.31
N TYR A 41 -0.50 7.57 -1.63
CA TYR A 41 -1.39 6.41 -1.67
C TYR A 41 -1.91 6.16 -3.10
N ALA A 42 -2.39 7.18 -3.81
CA ALA A 42 -2.91 7.02 -5.16
C ALA A 42 -1.87 6.41 -6.11
N GLN A 43 -0.63 6.92 -6.08
CA GLN A 43 0.47 6.36 -6.86
C GLN A 43 0.79 4.91 -6.47
N ALA A 44 0.93 4.64 -5.16
CA ALA A 44 1.23 3.29 -4.68
C ALA A 44 0.12 2.29 -5.05
N PHE A 45 -1.14 2.73 -4.99
CA PHE A 45 -2.30 1.94 -5.35
C PHE A 45 -2.29 1.59 -6.85
N ASP A 46 -2.04 2.57 -7.72
CA ASP A 46 -1.94 2.34 -9.17
C ASP A 46 -0.81 1.38 -9.53
N ASP A 47 0.37 1.57 -8.93
CA ASP A 47 1.51 0.67 -9.16
C ASP A 47 1.21 -0.76 -8.69
N TYR A 48 0.53 -0.90 -7.54
CA TYR A 48 0.12 -2.19 -7.01
C TYR A 48 -0.91 -2.88 -7.91
N THR A 49 -1.93 -2.19 -8.39
CA THR A 49 -2.98 -2.78 -9.22
C THR A 49 -2.48 -3.14 -10.61
N ILE A 50 -1.55 -2.38 -11.19
CA ILE A 50 -0.84 -2.76 -12.43
C ILE A 50 -0.01 -4.02 -12.20
N SER A 51 0.73 -4.08 -11.08
CA SER A 51 1.56 -5.26 -10.75
C SER A 51 0.70 -6.52 -10.53
N LEU A 52 -0.44 -6.35 -9.86
CA LEU A 52 -1.42 -7.42 -9.68
C LEU A 52 -2.00 -7.90 -11.02
N ALA A 53 -2.35 -6.99 -11.94
CA ALA A 53 -2.83 -7.37 -13.27
C ALA A 53 -1.77 -8.15 -14.05
N GLY A 54 -0.51 -7.72 -13.96
CA GLY A 54 0.64 -8.44 -14.50
C GLY A 54 0.74 -9.86 -13.97
N CYS A 55 0.72 -10.01 -12.64
CA CYS A 55 0.80 -11.32 -11.99
C CYS A 55 -0.38 -12.23 -12.36
N LEU A 56 -1.61 -11.71 -12.39
CA LEU A 56 -2.78 -12.50 -12.79
C LEU A 56 -2.64 -13.06 -14.21
N ARG A 57 -2.12 -12.26 -15.15
CA ARG A 57 -1.82 -12.72 -16.51
C ARG A 57 -0.74 -13.80 -16.54
N ASP A 58 0.30 -13.68 -15.71
CA ASP A 58 1.35 -14.70 -15.58
C ASP A 58 0.79 -16.03 -15.03
N HIS A 59 -0.26 -15.96 -14.20
CA HIS A 59 -1.03 -17.10 -13.71
C HIS A 59 -2.14 -17.58 -14.67
N GLY A 60 -2.19 -17.04 -15.89
CA GLY A 60 -3.11 -17.47 -16.94
C GLY A 60 -4.50 -16.86 -16.88
N VAL A 61 -4.71 -15.83 -16.05
CA VAL A 61 -5.95 -15.07 -15.97
C VAL A 61 -5.81 -13.79 -16.78
N ASP A 62 -6.47 -13.75 -17.94
CA ASP A 62 -6.39 -12.60 -18.84
C ASP A 62 -7.22 -11.44 -18.30
N VAL A 63 -6.53 -10.43 -17.77
CA VAL A 63 -7.13 -9.18 -17.27
C VAL A 63 -6.53 -7.98 -18.01
N VAL A 64 -7.36 -6.98 -18.25
CA VAL A 64 -6.92 -5.68 -18.75
C VAL A 64 -6.28 -4.91 -17.60
N ASP A 65 -5.20 -4.17 -17.89
CA ASP A 65 -4.59 -3.29 -16.91
C ASP A 65 -5.62 -2.22 -16.45
N PRO A 66 -5.71 -1.92 -15.14
CA PRO A 66 -6.67 -0.96 -14.62
C PRO A 66 -6.33 0.48 -15.02
N GLU A 67 -7.35 1.33 -15.13
CA GLU A 67 -7.15 2.78 -15.23
C GLU A 67 -6.67 3.33 -13.87
N PRO A 68 -5.98 4.49 -13.85
CA PRO A 68 -5.58 5.14 -12.60
C PRO A 68 -6.75 5.32 -11.62
N GLY A 69 -6.52 4.96 -10.37
CA GLY A 69 -7.50 4.99 -9.28
C GLY A 69 -8.53 3.85 -9.30
N THR A 70 -8.39 2.88 -10.20
CA THR A 70 -9.34 1.76 -10.31
C THR A 70 -8.71 0.42 -9.91
N ALA A 71 -9.54 -0.48 -9.39
CA ALA A 71 -9.13 -1.85 -9.03
C ALA A 71 -9.49 -2.83 -10.15
N ILE A 72 -8.78 -3.97 -10.17
CA ILE A 72 -9.14 -5.10 -11.02
C ILE A 72 -10.47 -5.68 -10.54
N THR A 73 -11.37 -5.94 -11.49
CA THR A 73 -12.63 -6.63 -11.19
C THR A 73 -12.37 -8.13 -11.11
N LEU A 74 -12.61 -8.72 -9.94
CA LEU A 74 -12.55 -10.17 -9.76
C LEU A 74 -13.87 -10.80 -10.23
N ASP A 75 -13.81 -11.80 -11.10
CA ASP A 75 -14.99 -12.51 -11.60
C ASP A 75 -15.47 -13.63 -10.65
N GLY A 76 -14.74 -13.87 -9.55
CA GLY A 76 -15.04 -14.87 -8.55
C GLY A 76 -14.80 -16.31 -8.99
N SER A 77 -14.26 -16.55 -10.19
CA SER A 77 -13.94 -17.89 -10.67
C SER A 77 -12.82 -18.53 -9.84
N ASP A 78 -12.81 -19.87 -9.76
CA ASP A 78 -11.76 -20.60 -9.04
C ASP A 78 -10.35 -20.29 -9.57
N ALA A 79 -10.23 -20.06 -10.88
CA ALA A 79 -8.96 -19.70 -11.51
C ALA A 79 -8.52 -18.29 -11.09
N MET A 80 -9.42 -17.31 -11.12
CA MET A 80 -9.15 -15.95 -10.65
C MET A 80 -8.77 -15.94 -9.16
N ASN A 81 -9.55 -16.62 -8.30
CA ASN A 81 -9.29 -16.62 -6.86
C ASN A 81 -7.94 -17.26 -6.53
N GLN A 82 -7.60 -18.40 -7.16
CA GLN A 82 -6.30 -19.04 -6.96
C GLN A 82 -5.13 -18.18 -7.44
N ALA A 83 -5.28 -17.54 -8.61
CA ALA A 83 -4.26 -16.61 -9.12
C ALA A 83 -4.11 -15.39 -8.21
N TYR A 84 -5.23 -14.82 -7.75
CA TYR A 84 -5.24 -13.67 -6.85
C TYR A 84 -4.56 -13.98 -5.50
N ASP A 85 -4.84 -15.13 -4.90
CA ASP A 85 -4.20 -15.55 -3.65
C ASP A 85 -2.68 -15.75 -3.82
N ALA A 86 -2.25 -16.35 -4.94
CA ALA A 86 -0.83 -16.47 -5.26
C ALA A 86 -0.18 -15.09 -5.44
N CYS A 87 -0.80 -14.21 -6.22
CA CYS A 87 -0.28 -12.88 -6.51
C CYS A 87 -0.20 -11.99 -5.26
N THR A 88 -1.21 -12.02 -4.39
CA THR A 88 -1.18 -11.25 -3.13
C THR A 88 -0.16 -11.81 -2.13
N THR A 89 0.13 -13.11 -2.19
CA THR A 89 1.24 -13.70 -1.41
C THR A 89 2.60 -13.22 -1.91
N GLU A 90 2.77 -13.07 -3.22
CA GLU A 90 4.03 -12.63 -3.84
C GLU A 90 4.27 -11.12 -3.73
N LEU A 91 3.24 -10.32 -3.99
CA LEU A 91 3.30 -8.86 -3.98
C LEU A 91 3.23 -8.27 -2.57
N GLY A 92 2.68 -9.03 -1.62
CA GLY A 92 2.32 -8.53 -0.29
C GLY A 92 0.96 -7.83 -0.26
N PRO A 93 0.57 -7.28 0.90
CA PRO A 93 -0.71 -6.61 1.06
C PRO A 93 -0.79 -5.35 0.19
N PRO A 94 -2.00 -4.96 -0.27
CA PRO A 94 -2.18 -3.69 -0.96
C PRO A 94 -1.79 -2.52 -0.04
N PRO A 95 -1.41 -1.37 -0.62
CA PRO A 95 -1.18 -0.15 0.13
C PRO A 95 -2.37 0.21 1.04
N ALA A 96 -2.08 0.62 2.28
CA ALA A 96 -3.11 1.05 3.21
C ALA A 96 -3.72 2.38 2.75
N ASN A 97 -5.05 2.42 2.64
CA ASN A 97 -5.77 3.65 2.34
C ASN A 97 -5.77 4.56 3.59
N PRO A 98 -5.21 5.78 3.53
CA PRO A 98 -5.10 6.67 4.69
C PRO A 98 -6.45 7.19 5.20
N ASP A 99 -7.51 7.12 4.39
CA ASP A 99 -8.86 7.54 4.76
C ASP A 99 -9.69 6.41 5.37
N GLN A 100 -9.19 5.17 5.33
CA GLN A 100 -9.86 4.03 5.96
C GLN A 100 -9.27 3.77 7.34
N PRO A 101 -10.11 3.49 8.36
CA PRO A 101 -9.61 3.07 9.65
C PRO A 101 -8.82 1.76 9.50
N THR A 102 -7.68 1.72 10.16
CA THR A 102 -6.87 0.52 10.27
C THR A 102 -7.64 -0.58 11.01
N ARG A 103 -7.21 -1.83 10.83
CA ARG A 103 -7.76 -2.97 11.59
C ARG A 103 -7.68 -2.74 13.11
N GLY A 104 -6.63 -2.08 13.59
CA GLY A 104 -6.48 -1.73 15.00
C GLY A 104 -7.56 -0.75 15.45
N GLU A 105 -7.76 0.33 14.70
CA GLU A 105 -8.79 1.33 14.99
C GLU A 105 -10.20 0.73 14.95
N ILE A 106 -10.49 -0.14 13.97
CA ILE A 106 -11.77 -0.88 13.91
C ILE A 106 -11.94 -1.75 15.15
N SER A 107 -10.90 -2.50 15.54
CA SER A 107 -10.97 -3.39 16.70
C SER A 107 -11.18 -2.60 18.00
N ASP A 108 -10.54 -1.44 18.13
CA ASP A 108 -10.68 -0.57 19.29
C ASP A 108 -12.08 0.06 19.35
N GLU A 109 -12.63 0.52 18.23
CA GLU A 109 -14.01 1.01 18.15
C GLU A 109 -15.02 -0.08 18.57
N LEU A 110 -14.83 -1.31 18.08
CA LEU A 110 -15.69 -2.44 18.42
C LEU A 110 -15.56 -2.82 19.91
N ARG A 111 -14.38 -2.70 20.51
CA ARG A 111 -14.20 -2.90 21.97
C ARG A 111 -14.94 -1.84 22.78
N LEU A 112 -14.92 -0.58 22.35
CA LEU A 112 -15.70 0.49 23.00
C LEU A 112 -17.20 0.21 22.91
N ARG A 113 -17.66 -0.27 21.75
CA ARG A 113 -19.06 -0.64 21.54
C ARG A 113 -19.48 -1.83 22.42
N ALA A 114 -18.63 -2.86 22.54
CA ALA A 114 -18.85 -3.98 23.44
C ALA A 114 -18.92 -3.53 24.91
N GLN A 115 -18.06 -2.60 25.33
CA GLN A 115 -18.12 -2.02 26.67
C GLN A 115 -19.46 -1.31 26.92
N CYS A 116 -19.92 -0.50 25.98
CA CYS A 116 -21.21 0.17 26.08
C CYS A 116 -22.40 -0.80 26.23
N LEU A 117 -22.42 -1.89 25.47
CA LEU A 117 -23.46 -2.92 25.61
C LEU A 117 -23.42 -3.60 26.99
N ARG A 118 -22.22 -3.87 27.49
CA ARG A 118 -22.03 -4.41 28.84
C ARG A 118 -22.52 -3.45 29.93
N ASP A 119 -22.29 -2.14 29.76
CA ASP A 119 -22.80 -1.11 30.68
C ASP A 119 -24.34 -1.03 30.67
N GLN A 120 -24.99 -1.38 29.56
CA GLN A 120 -26.44 -1.51 29.45
C GLN A 120 -26.99 -2.84 29.99
N GLY A 121 -26.11 -3.77 30.38
CA GLY A 121 -26.46 -5.05 30.98
C GLY A 121 -26.47 -6.24 30.02
N PHE A 122 -26.02 -6.08 28.79
CA PHE A 122 -25.88 -7.18 27.83
C PHE A 122 -24.53 -7.91 28.03
N ASP A 123 -24.55 -9.23 28.12
CA ASP A 123 -23.33 -10.04 28.20
C ASP A 123 -22.82 -10.36 26.79
N VAL A 124 -21.92 -9.50 26.28
CA VAL A 124 -21.34 -9.62 24.94
C VAL A 124 -19.83 -9.83 25.01
N PRO A 125 -19.26 -10.71 24.17
CA PRO A 125 -17.81 -10.88 24.09
C PRO A 125 -17.15 -9.63 23.47
N ASP A 126 -15.84 -9.48 23.65
CA ASP A 126 -15.06 -8.51 22.91
C ASP A 126 -14.77 -9.02 21.48
N PRO A 127 -14.53 -8.13 20.49
CA PRO A 127 -14.04 -8.52 19.17
C PRO A 127 -12.63 -9.13 19.25
N ASP A 128 -12.31 -9.99 18.29
CA ASP A 128 -10.99 -10.58 18.15
C ASP A 128 -9.95 -9.56 17.63
N ALA A 129 -8.70 -10.01 17.43
CA ALA A 129 -7.63 -9.15 16.91
C ALA A 129 -7.78 -8.81 15.42
N ASN A 130 -8.67 -9.50 14.70
CA ASN A 130 -8.96 -9.27 13.29
C ASN A 130 -10.09 -8.27 13.07
N GLY A 131 -10.72 -7.78 14.15
CA GLY A 131 -11.92 -6.95 14.09
C GLY A 131 -13.20 -7.75 13.84
N VAL A 132 -13.16 -9.07 14.01
CA VAL A 132 -14.36 -9.92 13.95
C VAL A 132 -15.02 -9.90 15.31
N TRP A 133 -16.32 -9.57 15.32
CA TRP A 133 -17.12 -9.52 16.54
C TRP A 133 -18.30 -10.48 16.43
N ASP A 134 -18.30 -11.51 17.27
CA ASP A 134 -19.41 -12.48 17.38
C ASP A 134 -20.51 -11.89 18.28
N LEU A 135 -21.31 -11.01 17.70
CA LEU A 135 -22.42 -10.35 18.35
C LEU A 135 -23.74 -11.03 17.92
N PRO A 136 -24.63 -11.41 18.85
CA PRO A 136 -25.97 -11.87 18.52
C PRO A 136 -26.74 -10.85 17.67
N GLU A 137 -27.47 -11.33 16.64
CA GLU A 137 -28.18 -10.45 15.69
C GLU A 137 -29.24 -9.56 16.37
N ASP A 138 -29.83 -10.02 17.46
CA ASP A 138 -30.82 -9.27 18.25
C ASP A 138 -30.21 -8.08 19.01
N LEU A 139 -28.87 -7.98 19.08
CA LEU A 139 -28.16 -6.88 19.73
C LEU A 139 -27.55 -5.86 18.74
N PHE A 140 -27.79 -6.02 17.43
CA PHE A 140 -27.22 -5.14 16.41
C PHE A 140 -27.76 -3.70 16.48
N ASP A 141 -29.02 -3.52 16.88
CA ASP A 141 -29.62 -2.20 17.01
C ASP A 141 -29.07 -1.47 18.25
N GLU A 142 -28.91 -2.17 19.36
CA GLU A 142 -28.27 -1.67 20.58
C GLU A 142 -26.79 -1.35 20.33
N ALA A 143 -26.08 -2.20 19.58
CA ALA A 143 -24.70 -1.96 19.20
C ALA A 143 -24.57 -0.71 18.32
N ARG A 144 -25.51 -0.50 17.38
CA ARG A 144 -25.56 0.74 16.59
C ARG A 144 -25.87 1.95 17.46
N ALA A 145 -26.78 1.83 18.44
CA ALA A 145 -27.05 2.90 19.39
C ALA A 145 -25.80 3.28 20.20
N CYS A 146 -24.98 2.30 20.58
CA CYS A 146 -23.68 2.51 21.23
C CYS A 146 -22.65 3.25 20.36
N ALA A 147 -22.80 3.27 19.03
CA ALA A 147 -21.84 3.91 18.11
C ALA A 147 -22.00 5.43 17.97
N VAL A 148 -23.10 6.02 18.48
CA VAL A 148 -23.48 7.43 18.26
C VAL A 148 -23.43 8.25 19.56
N GLN A 149 -22.73 7.74 20.58
CA GLN A 149 -22.60 8.36 21.90
C GLN A 149 -21.26 9.07 22.06
#